data_AF-A0A1A6C7G1-F1
#
_entry.id   AF-A0A1A6C7G1-F1
#
_cell.length_a   1.000
_cell.length_b   1.000
_cell.length_c   1.000
_cell.angle_alpha   90.00
_cell.angle_beta   90.00
_cell.angle_gamma   90.00
#
_symmetry.space_group_name_H-M   'P 1'
#
loop_
_entity.id
_entity.type
_entity.pdbx_description
1 polymer ?
#
loop_
_entity_poly.entity_id
_entity_poly.type
_entity_poly.pdbx_seq_one_letter_code
_entity_poly.pdbx_strand_id
1 'polypeptide(L)'
;MRAGARARDFAAVLLVIRGDFVRLRRAKTQTPQRRGLHQKLMGDLNQLPLQARRYLQEDASAETMAVDGATALRAAFIEGHWTAFTHQLEHLIHAYPLYLHDMDGAGATRGQIRWARRLYDQRCAACHRYRNPTAELPAPDLFDWAKTMRPAEFAARMITGIHGTPRISLQNPLDEIQIAALIAYFRQGREEGP
;
A
#
# COMPACT_ATOMS: atom_id res chain seq x y z
N MET A 1 -0.80 -19.28 -13.02
CA MET A 1 -2.21 -18.85 -12.93
C MET A 1 -2.23 -17.35 -12.70
N ARG A 2 -3.01 -16.59 -13.49
CA ARG A 2 -3.18 -15.15 -13.25
C ARG A 2 -3.91 -14.98 -11.92
N ALA A 3 -3.27 -14.36 -10.95
CA ALA A 3 -3.96 -13.86 -9.77
C ALA A 3 -5.01 -12.83 -10.27
N GLY A 4 -6.30 -13.08 -10.05
CA GLY A 4 -7.35 -12.11 -10.36
C GLY A 4 -7.12 -10.79 -9.61
N ALA A 5 -7.79 -9.70 -10.03
CA ALA A 5 -7.66 -8.38 -9.40
C ALA A 5 -7.78 -8.41 -7.87
N ARG A 6 -8.59 -9.34 -7.33
CA ARG A 6 -8.76 -9.61 -5.90
C ARG A 6 -7.49 -10.11 -5.21
N ALA A 7 -6.85 -11.13 -5.78
CA ALA A 7 -5.60 -11.68 -5.23
C ALA A 7 -4.45 -10.66 -5.29
N ARG A 8 -4.45 -9.76 -6.28
CA ARG A 8 -3.53 -8.62 -6.33
C ARG A 8 -3.68 -7.68 -5.13
N ASP A 9 -4.92 -7.34 -4.75
CA ASP A 9 -5.16 -6.43 -3.62
C ASP A 9 -4.61 -7.01 -2.31
N PHE A 10 -4.81 -8.30 -2.06
CA PHE A 10 -4.23 -8.97 -0.89
C PHE A 10 -2.69 -8.93 -0.90
N ALA A 11 -2.08 -9.27 -2.03
CA ALA A 11 -0.62 -9.19 -2.20
C ALA A 11 -0.09 -7.76 -1.99
N ALA A 12 -0.82 -6.75 -2.45
CA ALA A 12 -0.48 -5.35 -2.25
C ALA A 12 -0.51 -4.95 -0.76
N VAL A 13 -1.54 -5.38 0.00
CA VAL A 13 -1.61 -5.11 1.45
C VAL A 13 -0.40 -5.70 2.18
N LEU A 14 0.02 -6.92 1.86
CA LEU A 14 1.20 -7.55 2.49
C LEU A 14 2.46 -6.72 2.27
N LEU A 15 2.67 -6.20 1.06
CA LEU A 15 3.81 -5.33 0.75
C LEU A 15 3.77 -3.99 1.50
N VAL A 16 2.58 -3.42 1.69
CA VAL A 16 2.39 -2.20 2.48
C VAL A 16 2.73 -2.44 3.94
N ILE A 17 2.24 -3.54 4.52
CA ILE A 17 2.56 -3.95 5.89
C ILE A 17 4.08 -4.10 6.06
N ARG A 18 4.77 -4.75 5.10
CA ARG A 18 6.23 -4.86 5.13
C ARG A 18 6.92 -3.50 5.12
N GLY A 19 6.52 -2.63 4.20
CA GLY A 19 7.08 -1.28 4.10
C GLY A 19 6.88 -0.45 5.37
N ASP A 20 5.67 -0.49 5.94
CA ASP A 20 5.34 0.21 7.17
C ASP A 20 6.06 -0.40 8.38
N PHE A 21 6.24 -1.71 8.44
CA PHE A 21 7.04 -2.36 9.47
C PHE A 21 8.51 -1.94 9.39
N VAL A 22 9.10 -1.90 8.19
CA VAL A 22 10.48 -1.40 8.01
C VAL A 22 10.60 0.06 8.46
N ARG A 23 9.64 0.92 8.12
CA ARG A 23 9.59 2.31 8.59
C ARG A 23 9.48 2.40 10.12
N LEU A 24 8.64 1.55 10.73
CA LEU A 24 8.49 1.46 12.19
C LEU A 24 9.80 1.04 12.86
N ARG A 25 10.53 0.07 12.29
CA ARG A 25 11.81 -0.40 12.83
C ARG A 25 12.93 0.63 12.69
N ARG A 26 12.88 1.50 11.66
CA ARG A 26 13.85 2.58 11.46
C ARG A 26 13.63 3.79 12.38
N ALA A 27 12.41 4.01 12.85
CA ALA A 27 12.09 5.11 13.76
C ALA A 27 12.73 4.88 15.15
N LYS A 28 13.91 5.47 15.37
CA LYS A 28 14.72 5.25 16.60
C LYS A 28 14.12 5.84 17.87
N THR A 29 13.24 6.84 17.76
CA THR A 29 12.65 7.56 18.89
C THR A 29 11.14 7.41 18.91
N GLN A 30 10.55 7.52 20.11
CA GLN A 30 9.11 7.40 20.34
C GLN A 30 8.35 8.68 19.94
N THR A 31 8.41 9.02 18.66
CA THR A 31 7.74 10.20 18.11
C THR A 31 6.23 9.95 17.93
N PRO A 32 5.39 11.00 17.87
CA PRO A 32 4.00 10.88 17.44
C PRO A 32 3.85 10.11 16.14
N GLN A 33 4.79 10.29 15.20
CA GLN A 33 4.82 9.55 13.93
C GLN A 33 5.04 8.05 14.09
N ARG A 34 5.89 7.64 15.03
CA ARG A 34 6.08 6.21 15.36
C ARG A 34 4.80 5.61 15.93
N ARG A 35 4.09 6.36 16.77
CA ARG A 35 2.80 5.94 17.35
C ARG A 35 1.72 5.79 16.29
N GLY A 36 1.54 6.79 15.41
CA GLY A 36 0.56 6.71 14.32
C GLY A 36 0.88 5.58 13.34
N LEU A 37 2.16 5.33 13.04
CA LEU A 37 2.57 4.19 12.21
C LEU A 37 2.29 2.83 12.88
N HIS A 38 2.52 2.72 14.19
CA HIS A 38 2.16 1.52 14.95
C HIS A 38 0.65 1.29 14.95
N GLN A 39 -0.15 2.33 15.18
CA GLN A 39 -1.62 2.26 15.13
C GLN A 39 -2.12 1.87 13.73
N LYS A 40 -1.53 2.44 12.67
CA LYS A 40 -1.83 2.05 11.29
C LYS A 40 -1.56 0.56 11.06
N LEU A 41 -0.37 0.08 11.41
CA LEU A 41 -0.01 -1.34 11.27
C LEU A 41 -0.96 -2.24 12.04
N MET A 42 -1.32 -1.88 13.28
CA MET A 42 -2.34 -2.60 14.04
C MET A 42 -3.69 -2.63 13.32
N GLY A 43 -4.12 -1.50 12.75
CA GLY A 43 -5.34 -1.42 11.94
C GLY A 43 -5.30 -2.35 10.74
N ASP A 44 -4.23 -2.30 9.95
CA ASP A 44 -4.03 -3.15 8.78
C ASP A 44 -4.02 -4.64 9.16
N LEU A 45 -3.29 -5.02 10.22
CA LEU A 45 -3.21 -6.40 10.71
C LEU A 45 -4.56 -6.91 11.25
N ASN A 46 -5.37 -6.04 11.85
CA ASN A 46 -6.71 -6.42 12.32
C ASN A 46 -7.67 -6.70 11.16
N GLN A 47 -7.49 -6.04 10.01
CA GLN A 47 -8.34 -6.22 8.82
C GLN A 47 -7.83 -7.33 7.89
N LEU A 48 -6.56 -7.72 7.99
CA LEU A 48 -5.91 -8.65 7.07
C LEU A 48 -6.62 -10.02 6.95
N PRO A 49 -7.11 -10.67 8.03
CA PRO A 49 -7.86 -11.93 7.89
C PRO A 49 -9.15 -11.76 7.10
N LEU A 50 -9.88 -10.65 7.28
CA LEU A 50 -11.10 -10.37 6.53
C LEU A 50 -10.80 -10.12 5.05
N GLN A 51 -9.70 -9.41 4.75
CA GLN A 51 -9.24 -9.21 3.39
C GLN A 51 -8.84 -10.54 2.73
N ALA A 52 -8.13 -11.42 3.44
CA ALA A 52 -7.79 -12.76 2.94
C ALA A 52 -9.05 -13.52 2.51
N ARG A 53 -10.07 -13.59 3.37
CA ARG A 53 -11.37 -14.23 3.03
C ARG A 53 -11.99 -13.62 1.78
N ARG A 54 -12.12 -12.29 1.75
CA ARG A 54 -12.75 -11.59 0.62
C ARG A 54 -12.02 -11.84 -0.70
N TYR A 55 -10.70 -11.87 -0.68
CA TYR A 55 -9.89 -11.91 -1.89
C TYR A 55 -9.54 -13.31 -2.36
N LEU A 56 -9.62 -14.32 -1.49
CA LEU A 56 -9.26 -15.71 -1.77
C LEU A 56 -10.44 -16.69 -1.68
N GLN A 57 -11.68 -16.21 -1.51
CA GLN A 57 -12.90 -17.03 -1.42
C GLN A 57 -13.13 -18.05 -2.55
N GLU A 58 -12.43 -17.91 -3.68
CA GLU A 58 -12.51 -18.84 -4.82
C GLU A 58 -11.60 -20.08 -4.63
N ASP A 59 -10.71 -20.06 -3.65
CA ASP A 59 -9.81 -21.16 -3.27
C ASP A 59 -9.79 -21.31 -1.75
N ALA A 60 -10.60 -22.23 -1.23
CA ALA A 60 -10.76 -22.45 0.21
C ALA A 60 -9.45 -22.85 0.93
N SER A 61 -8.55 -23.55 0.25
CA SER A 61 -7.26 -23.94 0.82
C SER A 61 -6.35 -22.72 0.93
N ALA A 62 -6.26 -21.92 -0.14
CA ALA A 62 -5.48 -20.68 -0.13
C ALA A 62 -6.06 -19.67 0.85
N GLU A 63 -7.38 -19.58 1.00
CA GLU A 63 -8.05 -18.75 2.00
C GLU A 63 -7.64 -19.16 3.42
N THR A 64 -7.77 -20.44 3.76
CA THR A 64 -7.47 -20.95 5.10
C THR A 64 -6.02 -20.65 5.48
N MET A 65 -5.08 -20.95 4.58
CA MET A 65 -3.65 -20.66 4.78
C MET A 65 -3.39 -19.16 4.99
N ALA A 66 -4.03 -18.29 4.21
CA ALA A 66 -3.87 -16.84 4.35
C ALA A 66 -4.45 -16.30 5.65
N VAL A 67 -5.62 -16.79 6.08
CA VAL A 67 -6.30 -16.38 7.32
C VAL A 67 -5.47 -16.79 8.53
N ASP A 68 -4.98 -18.02 8.56
CA ASP A 68 -4.13 -18.53 9.65
C ASP A 68 -2.81 -17.73 9.72
N GLY A 69 -2.19 -17.52 8.56
CA GLY A 69 -0.96 -16.73 8.47
C GLY A 69 -1.15 -15.27 8.89
N ALA A 70 -2.27 -14.64 8.51
CA ALA A 70 -2.61 -13.28 8.93
C ALA A 70 -2.85 -13.19 10.45
N THR A 71 -3.48 -14.22 11.03
CA THR A 71 -3.72 -14.32 12.48
C THR A 71 -2.40 -14.46 13.24
N ALA A 72 -1.51 -15.34 12.79
CA ALA A 72 -0.18 -15.52 13.36
C ALA A 72 0.67 -14.24 13.25
N LEU A 73 0.59 -13.54 12.11
CA LEU A 73 1.29 -12.27 11.90
C LEU A 73 0.84 -11.20 12.89
N ARG A 74 -0.48 -11.09 13.11
CA ARG A 74 -1.06 -10.16 14.09
C ARG A 74 -0.60 -10.49 15.52
N ALA A 75 -0.65 -11.76 15.91
CA ALA A 75 -0.20 -12.20 17.24
C ALA A 75 1.28 -11.85 17.48
N ALA A 76 2.15 -12.18 16.52
CA ALA A 76 3.57 -11.88 16.59
C ALA A 76 3.85 -10.36 16.71
N PHE A 77 3.03 -9.51 16.07
CA PHE A 77 3.17 -8.06 16.20
C PHE A 77 2.78 -7.57 17.60
N ILE A 78 1.66 -8.06 18.14
CA ILE A 78 1.15 -7.69 19.49
C ILE A 78 2.15 -8.10 20.57
N GLU A 79 2.70 -9.31 20.47
CA GLU A 79 3.64 -9.87 21.44
C GLU A 79 5.06 -9.29 21.29
N GLY A 80 5.32 -8.52 20.23
CA GLY A 80 6.65 -7.97 19.97
C GLY A 80 7.67 -8.98 19.45
N HIS A 81 7.21 -10.13 18.95
CA HIS A 81 8.03 -11.19 18.37
C HIS A 81 8.47 -10.83 16.94
N TRP A 82 9.34 -9.83 16.80
CA TRP A 82 9.72 -9.23 15.50
C TRP A 82 10.33 -10.21 14.50
N THR A 83 11.10 -11.19 14.96
CA THR A 83 11.68 -12.22 14.08
C THR A 83 10.58 -13.12 13.51
N ALA A 84 9.65 -13.57 14.36
CA ALA A 84 8.49 -14.37 13.93
C ALA A 84 7.58 -13.58 12.98
N PHE A 85 7.32 -12.31 13.30
CA PHE A 85 6.57 -11.39 12.43
C PHE A 85 7.20 -11.29 11.05
N THR A 86 8.52 -11.03 10.99
CA THR A 86 9.23 -10.87 9.72
C THR A 86 9.21 -12.16 8.91
N HIS A 87 9.49 -13.30 9.54
CA HIS A 87 9.46 -14.60 8.88
C HIS A 87 8.07 -14.92 8.31
N GLN A 88 7.02 -14.76 9.11
CA GLN A 88 5.65 -15.02 8.67
C GLN A 88 5.22 -14.08 7.54
N LEU A 89 5.61 -12.80 7.61
CA LEU A 89 5.29 -11.83 6.57
C LEU A 89 5.98 -12.16 5.25
N GLU A 90 7.27 -12.51 5.26
CA GLU A 90 7.97 -12.90 4.04
C GLU A 90 7.42 -14.22 3.46
N HIS A 91 7.04 -15.17 4.31
CA HIS A 91 6.36 -16.39 3.87
C HIS A 91 5.05 -16.08 3.13
N LEU A 92 4.20 -15.20 3.69
CA LEU A 92 2.98 -14.76 3.03
C LEU A 92 3.26 -13.98 1.73
N ILE A 93 4.25 -13.08 1.71
CA ILE A 93 4.62 -12.35 0.49
C ILE A 93 5.12 -13.30 -0.60
N HIS A 94 5.83 -14.36 -0.23
CA HIS A 94 6.28 -15.38 -1.17
C HIS A 94 5.13 -16.23 -1.71
N ALA A 95 4.17 -16.60 -0.86
CA ALA A 95 2.98 -17.37 -1.24
C ALA A 95 2.01 -16.54 -2.11
N TYR A 96 1.93 -15.23 -1.88
CA TYR A 96 1.03 -14.31 -2.59
C TYR A 96 1.82 -13.16 -3.23
N PRO A 97 2.62 -13.43 -4.28
CA PRO A 97 3.45 -12.42 -4.92
C PRO A 97 2.61 -11.36 -5.65
N LEU A 98 3.00 -10.09 -5.51
CA LEU A 98 2.37 -9.00 -6.26
C LEU A 98 2.94 -8.93 -7.69
N TYR A 99 2.09 -9.24 -8.68
CA TYR A 99 2.40 -9.04 -10.09
C TYR A 99 1.84 -7.71 -10.57
N LEU A 100 2.73 -6.84 -11.07
CA LEU A 100 2.37 -5.46 -11.40
C LEU A 100 2.07 -5.22 -12.88
N HIS A 101 2.45 -6.13 -13.79
CA HIS A 101 2.22 -6.02 -15.25
C HIS A 101 2.12 -4.56 -15.75
N ASP A 102 1.00 -4.18 -16.38
CA ASP A 102 0.78 -2.86 -16.99
C ASP A 102 0.57 -1.72 -15.98
N MET A 103 0.60 -2.01 -14.67
CA MET A 103 0.48 -1.03 -13.59
C MET A 103 1.81 -0.42 -13.17
N ASP A 104 2.94 -0.84 -13.76
CA ASP A 104 4.25 -0.30 -13.43
C ASP A 104 4.48 1.13 -13.97
N GLY A 105 3.60 1.62 -14.85
CA GLY A 105 3.63 2.96 -15.44
C GLY A 105 4.64 3.13 -16.58
N ALA A 106 5.36 2.08 -17.00
CA ALA A 106 6.40 2.18 -18.03
C ALA A 106 5.83 2.52 -19.43
N GLY A 107 4.59 2.10 -19.72
CA GLY A 107 3.91 2.33 -21.00
C GLY A 107 3.06 3.61 -21.07
N ALA A 108 3.10 4.50 -20.07
CA ALA A 108 2.18 5.64 -20.02
C ALA A 108 2.51 6.69 -21.11
N THR A 109 1.52 7.02 -21.93
CA THR A 109 1.59 8.07 -22.95
C THR A 109 1.63 9.47 -22.31
N ARG A 110 2.11 10.47 -23.05
CA ARG A 110 2.04 11.89 -22.63
C ARG A 110 0.61 12.34 -22.32
N GLY A 111 -0.38 11.81 -23.05
CA GLY A 111 -1.80 12.08 -22.79
C GLY A 111 -2.25 11.56 -21.43
N GLN A 112 -1.87 10.32 -21.09
CA GLN A 112 -2.16 9.71 -19.79
C GLN A 112 -1.45 10.43 -18.64
N ILE A 113 -0.22 10.90 -18.83
CA ILE A 113 0.51 11.67 -17.82
C ILE A 113 -0.19 13.02 -17.54
N ARG A 114 -0.62 13.75 -18.57
CA ARG A 114 -1.40 14.99 -18.39
C ARG A 114 -2.72 14.74 -17.67
N TRP A 115 -3.35 13.59 -17.92
CA TRP A 115 -4.56 13.18 -17.21
C TRP A 115 -4.28 12.83 -15.76
N ALA A 116 -3.21 12.08 -15.48
CA ALA A 116 -2.76 11.75 -14.13
C ALA A 116 -2.45 13.00 -13.30
N ARG A 117 -1.85 14.04 -13.90
CA ARG A 117 -1.67 15.35 -13.25
C ARG A 117 -3.00 15.94 -12.78
N ARG A 118 -4.02 15.98 -13.64
CA ARG A 118 -5.37 16.46 -13.25
C ARG A 118 -5.98 15.60 -12.16
N LEU A 119 -5.79 14.28 -12.23
CA LEU A 119 -6.30 13.35 -11.22
C LEU A 119 -5.62 13.58 -9.86
N TYR A 120 -4.30 13.80 -9.85
CA TYR A 120 -3.55 14.17 -8.64
C TYR A 120 -4.09 15.47 -8.04
N ASP A 121 -4.27 16.52 -8.84
CA ASP A 121 -4.80 17.81 -8.35
C ASP A 121 -6.20 17.66 -7.73
N GLN A 122 -7.06 16.81 -8.30
CA GLN A 122 -8.44 16.62 -7.84
C GLN A 122 -8.58 15.68 -6.63
N ARG A 123 -7.72 14.66 -6.51
CA ARG A 123 -7.93 13.55 -5.55
C ARG A 123 -6.86 13.42 -4.49
N CYS A 124 -5.64 13.88 -4.76
CA CYS A 124 -4.47 13.57 -3.93
C CYS A 124 -3.79 14.84 -3.36
N ALA A 125 -3.79 15.94 -4.10
CA ALA A 125 -3.01 17.13 -3.78
C ALA A 125 -3.43 17.76 -2.43
N ALA A 126 -4.71 17.72 -2.07
CA ALA A 126 -5.20 18.26 -0.80
C ALA A 126 -4.42 17.72 0.41
N CYS A 127 -4.16 16.41 0.45
CA CYS A 127 -3.41 15.78 1.54
C CYS A 127 -1.90 15.80 1.31
N HIS A 128 -1.46 15.53 0.08
CA HIS A 128 -0.04 15.27 -0.22
C HIS A 128 0.77 16.51 -0.60
N ARG A 129 0.14 17.58 -1.09
CA ARG A 129 0.80 18.88 -1.38
C ARG A 129 0.81 19.76 -0.13
N TYR A 130 -0.33 19.88 0.55
CA TYR A 130 -0.51 20.71 1.76
C TYR A 130 -0.39 19.87 3.04
N ARG A 131 0.75 19.17 3.16
CA ARG A 131 1.01 18.23 4.26
C ARG A 131 1.06 18.92 5.62
N ASN A 132 0.49 18.27 6.64
CA ASN A 132 0.72 18.62 8.04
C ASN A 132 1.84 17.73 8.63
N PRO A 133 3.10 18.22 8.74
CA PRO A 133 4.22 17.40 9.20
C PRO A 133 4.14 17.03 10.69
N THR A 134 3.32 17.72 11.49
CA THR A 134 3.17 17.46 12.93
C THR A 134 2.06 16.45 13.24
N ALA A 135 1.28 16.01 12.24
CA ALA A 135 0.31 14.95 12.41
C ALA A 135 0.96 13.63 12.84
N GLU A 136 0.23 12.78 13.57
CA GLU A 136 0.71 11.45 13.99
C GLU A 136 0.94 10.50 12.81
N LEU A 137 0.26 10.72 11.69
CA LEU A 137 0.50 9.99 10.45
C LEU A 137 0.46 10.99 9.29
N PRO A 138 1.54 11.75 9.07
CA PRO A 138 1.54 12.80 8.07
C PRO A 138 1.45 12.19 6.67
N ALA A 139 0.62 12.79 5.81
CA ALA A 139 0.59 12.42 4.41
C ALA A 139 1.98 12.68 3.80
N PRO A 140 2.57 11.68 3.12
CA PRO A 140 3.89 11.81 2.51
C PRO A 140 3.85 12.68 1.26
N ASP A 141 5.01 13.11 0.78
CA ASP A 141 5.13 13.55 -0.61
C ASP A 141 5.16 12.32 -1.53
N LEU A 142 4.16 12.19 -2.40
CA LEU A 142 4.03 11.04 -3.32
C LEU A 142 5.13 11.01 -4.39
N PHE A 143 5.69 12.16 -4.76
CA PHE A 143 6.79 12.23 -5.72
C PHE A 143 8.09 11.76 -5.07
N ASP A 144 8.34 12.13 -3.81
CA ASP A 144 9.49 11.64 -3.06
C ASP A 144 9.40 10.13 -2.83
N TRP A 145 8.20 9.64 -2.48
CA TRP A 145 7.97 8.20 -2.34
C TRP A 145 8.18 7.46 -3.66
N ALA A 146 7.69 7.98 -4.79
CA ALA A 146 7.90 7.35 -6.09
C ALA A 146 9.38 7.21 -6.49
N LYS A 147 10.23 8.13 -6.02
CA LYS A 147 11.68 8.14 -6.29
C LYS A 147 12.50 7.29 -5.33
N THR A 148 12.13 7.28 -4.05
CA THR A 148 12.96 6.69 -2.97
C THR A 148 12.52 5.29 -2.55
N MET A 149 11.27 4.92 -2.81
CA MET A 149 10.69 3.64 -2.44
C MET A 149 10.92 2.60 -3.53
N ARG A 150 10.93 1.31 -3.14
CA ARG A 150 10.95 0.21 -4.12
C ARG A 150 9.72 0.33 -5.03
N PRO A 151 9.87 0.18 -6.38
CA PRO A 151 8.77 0.32 -7.33
C PRO A 151 7.52 -0.48 -6.96
N ALA A 152 7.71 -1.72 -6.49
CA ALA A 152 6.60 -2.60 -6.12
C ALA A 152 5.89 -2.19 -4.83
N GLU A 153 6.62 -1.64 -3.85
CA GLU A 153 6.01 -1.11 -2.64
C GLU A 153 5.21 0.17 -2.95
N PHE A 154 5.75 1.05 -3.81
CA PHE A 154 5.02 2.25 -4.22
C PHE A 154 3.73 1.90 -4.96
N ALA A 155 3.79 0.96 -5.91
CA ALA A 155 2.60 0.49 -6.62
C ALA A 155 1.59 -0.18 -5.67
N ALA A 156 2.05 -0.99 -4.71
CA ALA A 156 1.19 -1.59 -3.69
C ALA A 156 0.46 -0.53 -2.86
N ARG A 157 1.14 0.56 -2.48
CA ARG A 157 0.54 1.71 -1.80
C ARG A 157 -0.46 2.45 -2.69
N MET A 158 -0.25 2.50 -4.00
CA MET A 158 -1.24 3.08 -4.92
C MET A 158 -2.46 2.19 -5.10
N ILE A 159 -2.29 0.87 -5.12
CA ILE A 159 -3.39 -0.12 -5.20
C ILE A 159 -4.25 -0.08 -3.94
N THR A 160 -3.63 -0.01 -2.77
CA THR A 160 -4.33 -0.04 -1.46
C THR A 160 -4.72 1.35 -0.94
N GLY A 161 -4.11 2.43 -1.41
CA GLY A 161 -3.99 3.68 -0.63
C GLY A 161 -4.84 4.86 -1.08
N ILE A 162 -5.98 4.63 -1.75
CA ILE A 162 -6.95 5.71 -2.03
C ILE A 162 -8.24 5.42 -1.27
N HIS A 163 -8.08 5.16 0.02
CA HIS A 163 -9.19 5.23 0.95
C HIS A 163 -9.29 6.69 1.38
N GLY A 164 -10.20 7.44 0.75
CA GLY A 164 -10.61 8.72 1.30
C GLY A 164 -11.34 8.52 2.63
N THR A 165 -11.84 9.61 3.19
CA THR A 165 -12.64 9.70 4.42
C THR A 165 -13.49 8.45 4.74
N PRO A 166 -13.85 8.17 6.01
CA PRO A 166 -14.59 6.97 6.45
C PRO A 166 -15.84 6.53 5.64
N ARG A 167 -16.33 7.37 4.72
CA ARG A 167 -17.41 7.13 3.76
C ARG A 167 -17.04 6.38 2.47
N ILE A 168 -15.76 6.19 2.13
CA ILE A 168 -15.37 5.47 0.91
C ILE A 168 -15.06 4.01 1.25
N SER A 169 -15.69 3.08 0.53
CA SER A 169 -15.57 1.63 0.74
C SER A 169 -14.11 1.15 0.73
N LEU A 170 -13.87 -0.07 1.21
CA LEU A 170 -12.60 -0.81 1.11
C LEU A 170 -12.05 -0.97 -0.34
N GLN A 171 -12.66 -0.36 -1.35
CA GLN A 171 -12.21 -0.39 -2.74
C GLN A 171 -11.58 0.93 -3.13
N ASN A 172 -10.46 0.83 -3.83
CA ASN A 172 -9.82 1.97 -4.47
C ASN A 172 -10.77 2.53 -5.55
N PRO A 173 -11.09 3.84 -5.53
CA PRO A 173 -11.93 4.45 -6.56
C PRO A 173 -11.22 4.57 -7.91
N LEU A 174 -9.92 4.29 -7.97
CA LEU A 174 -9.15 4.32 -9.20
C LEU A 174 -9.06 2.94 -9.85
N ASP A 175 -9.20 2.93 -11.18
CA ASP A 175 -8.91 1.77 -12.00
C ASP A 175 -7.39 1.57 -12.22
N GLU A 176 -7.02 0.45 -12.82
CA GLU A 176 -5.63 0.07 -13.05
C GLU A 176 -4.89 1.05 -13.98
N ILE A 177 -5.57 1.60 -14.98
CA ILE A 177 -5.00 2.54 -15.95
C ILE A 177 -4.73 3.88 -15.25
N GLN A 178 -5.65 4.32 -14.38
CA GLN A 178 -5.49 5.50 -13.53
C GLN A 178 -4.31 5.35 -12.59
N ILE A 179 -4.19 4.20 -11.92
CA ILE A 179 -3.08 3.89 -11.02
C ILE A 179 -1.75 3.89 -11.80
N ALA A 180 -1.68 3.20 -12.95
CA ALA A 180 -0.49 3.16 -13.80
C ALA A 180 -0.05 4.56 -14.25
N ALA A 181 -1.01 5.37 -14.69
CA ALA A 181 -0.75 6.74 -15.14
C ALA A 181 -0.27 7.64 -14.00
N LEU A 182 -0.83 7.50 -12.79
CA LEU A 182 -0.36 8.22 -11.60
C LEU A 182 1.07 7.78 -11.20
N ILE A 183 1.36 6.48 -11.23
CA ILE A 183 2.71 5.98 -10.95
C ILE A 183 3.72 6.58 -11.94
N ALA A 184 3.39 6.60 -13.23
CA ALA A 184 4.22 7.23 -14.25
C ALA A 184 4.42 8.73 -13.97
N TYR A 185 3.34 9.45 -13.66
CA TYR A 185 3.40 10.87 -13.34
C TYR A 185 4.28 11.17 -12.12
N PHE A 186 4.15 10.44 -11.03
CA PHE A 186 4.97 10.66 -9.83
C PHE A 186 6.46 10.35 -10.06
N ARG A 187 6.77 9.35 -10.90
CA ARG A 187 8.15 8.98 -11.23
C ARG A 187 8.84 9.99 -12.15
N GLN A 188 8.11 10.64 -13.05
CA GLN A 188 8.68 11.73 -13.86
C GLN A 188 9.08 12.95 -13.01
N GLY A 189 8.48 13.09 -11.82
CA GLY A 189 8.68 14.24 -10.95
C GLY A 189 7.69 15.36 -11.25
N ARG A 190 7.60 16.34 -10.34
CA ARG A 190 6.82 17.55 -10.63
C ARG A 190 7.54 18.31 -11.73
N GLU A 191 6.97 18.35 -12.93
CA GLU A 191 7.20 19.49 -13.80
C GLU A 191 6.61 20.70 -13.07
N GLU A 192 7.48 21.53 -12.49
CA GLU A 192 7.13 22.89 -12.13
C GLU A 192 6.73 23.58 -13.43
N GLY A 193 5.42 23.64 -13.70
CA GLY A 193 4.90 24.52 -14.72
C GLY A 193 5.16 25.97 -14.31
N PRO A 194 5.36 26.87 -15.28
CA PRO A 194 5.71 28.27 -15.03
C PRO A 194 4.74 28.99 -14.09
#